data_AF-C5KKY6-F1
#
_entry.id   AF-C5KKY6-F1
#
_cell.length_a   1.000
_cell.length_b   1.000
_cell.length_c   1.000
_cell.angle_alpha   90.00
_cell.angle_beta   90.00
_cell.angle_gamma   90.00
#
_symmetry.space_group_name_H-M   'P 1'
#
loop_
_entity.id
_entity.type
_entity.pdbx_description
1 polymer ?
#
loop_
_entity_poly.entity_id
_entity_poly.type
_entity_poly.pdbx_seq_one_letter_code
_entity_poly.pdbx_strand_id
1 'polypeptide(L)' 'YVNKNPKWNDNLRAFVLNFNRRVTKASVKNFQLIRLDRHSSTSKEEEVVYLQFGRINKDEFTMDYRYPLSALQ' A
#
# COMPACT_ATOMS: atom_id res chain seq x y z
N TYR A 1 8.49 9.21 -2.42
CA TYR A 1 7.80 7.94 -2.09
C TYR A 1 7.79 7.05 -3.31
N VAL A 2 7.70 5.74 -3.12
CA VAL A 2 7.51 4.79 -4.23
C VAL A 2 6.35 3.86 -3.91
N ASN A 3 5.71 3.33 -4.96
CA ASN A 3 4.73 2.28 -4.78
C ASN A 3 5.43 1.03 -4.23
N LYS A 4 4.85 0.44 -3.19
CA LYS A 4 5.31 -0.80 -2.60
C LYS A 4 5.15 -1.93 -3.61
N ASN A 5 6.21 -2.71 -3.80
CA ASN A 5 6.13 -3.88 -4.66
C ASN A 5 5.21 -4.93 -4.02
N PRO A 6 4.24 -5.48 -4.77
CA PRO A 6 3.37 -6.53 -4.26
C PRO A 6 4.17 -7.81 -4.00
N LYS A 7 3.73 -8.61 -3.03
CA LYS A 7 4.31 -9.91 -2.71
C LYS A 7 3.50 -11.01 -3.37
N TRP A 8 4.16 -12.05 -3.85
CA TRP A 8 3.47 -13.24 -4.33
C TRP A 8 2.70 -13.91 -3.18
N ASN A 9 1.47 -14.32 -3.44
CA ASN A 9 0.65 -15.09 -2.53
C ASN A 9 0.27 -16.42 -3.20
N ASP A 10 0.77 -17.52 -2.65
CA ASP A 10 0.58 -18.86 -3.23
C ASP A 10 -0.89 -19.30 -3.29
N ASN A 11 -1.68 -18.95 -2.26
CA ASN A 11 -3.08 -19.35 -2.17
C ASN A 11 -3.94 -18.66 -3.23
N LEU A 12 -3.66 -17.38 -3.49
CA LEU A 12 -4.36 -16.59 -4.50
C LEU A 12 -3.72 -16.68 -5.89
N ARG A 13 -2.52 -17.28 -5.99
CA ARG A 13 -1.67 -17.33 -7.19
C ARG A 13 -1.56 -15.96 -7.87
N ALA A 14 -1.33 -14.94 -7.06
CA ALA A 14 -1.30 -13.55 -7.51
C ALA A 14 -0.34 -12.71 -6.67
N PHE A 15 0.15 -11.62 -7.28
CA PHE A 15 0.87 -10.58 -6.55
C PHE A 15 -0.13 -9.68 -5.82
N VAL A 16 0.01 -9.59 -4.50
CA VAL A 16 -0.91 -8.85 -3.62
C VAL A 16 -0.17 -7.90 -2.67
N LEU A 17 -0.86 -6.84 -2.28
CA LEU A 17 -0.50 -6.00 -1.14
C LEU A 17 -1.44 -6.30 0.02
N ASN A 18 -0.92 -6.29 1.25
CA ASN A 18 -1.76 -6.44 2.42
C ASN A 18 -2.32 -5.07 2.84
N PHE A 19 -3.62 -4.88 2.65
CA PHE A 19 -4.33 -3.65 2.98
C PHE A 19 -4.99 -3.67 4.37
N ASN A 20 -4.74 -4.68 5.21
CA ASN A 20 -5.34 -4.82 6.55
C ASN A 20 -6.87 -4.65 6.54
N ARG A 21 -7.54 -5.28 5.56
CA ARG A 21 -9.00 -5.23 5.33
C ARG A 21 -9.56 -3.87 4.92
N ARG A 22 -8.72 -2.83 4.73
CA ARG A 22 -9.16 -1.52 4.27
C ARG A 22 -9.60 -1.52 2.81
N VAL A 23 -9.04 -2.43 2.00
CA VAL A 23 -9.36 -2.58 0.56
C VAL A 23 -10.01 -3.94 0.34
N THR A 24 -11.16 -3.94 -0.36
CA THR A 24 -12.00 -5.14 -0.52
C THR A 24 -12.30 -5.47 -1.98
N LYS A 25 -11.98 -4.57 -2.93
CA LYS A 25 -12.20 -4.78 -4.37
C LYS A 25 -10.91 -4.63 -5.15
N ALA A 26 -10.72 -5.49 -6.16
CA ALA A 26 -9.61 -5.39 -7.08
C ALA A 26 -9.69 -4.09 -7.91
N SER A 27 -8.54 -3.46 -8.14
CA SER A 27 -8.40 -2.25 -8.93
C SER A 27 -6.93 -2.00 -9.24
N VAL A 28 -6.65 -1.48 -10.45
CA VAL A 28 -5.32 -0.94 -10.80
C VAL A 28 -4.94 0.27 -9.94
N LYS A 29 -5.93 0.90 -9.29
CA LYS A 29 -5.73 2.02 -8.37
C LYS A 29 -5.37 1.59 -6.95
N ASN A 30 -5.24 0.30 -6.63
CA ASN A 30 -4.88 -0.13 -5.28
C ASN A 30 -3.35 -0.04 -5.10
N PHE A 31 -2.87 0.81 -4.19
CA PHE A 31 -1.43 0.97 -3.96
C PHE A 31 -1.10 1.37 -2.52
N GLN A 32 0.16 1.15 -2.14
CA GLN A 32 0.74 1.59 -0.88
C GLN A 32 2.00 2.40 -1.20
N LEU A 33 2.14 3.58 -0.63
CA LEU A 33 3.37 4.38 -0.72
C LEU A 33 4.26 4.11 0.48
N ILE A 34 5.51 3.80 0.17
CA ILE A 34 6.59 3.64 1.15
C ILE A 34 7.68 4.67 0.87
N ARG A 35 8.52 4.93 1.87
CA ARG A 35 9.74 5.73 1.69
C ARG A 35 10.90 4.77 1.42
N LEU A 36 11.62 4.98 0.32
CA LEU A 36 12.93 4.37 0.11
C LEU A 36 13.90 5.07 1.06
N ASP A 37 14.32 4.38 2.11
CA ASP A 37 15.47 4.82 2.88
C ASP A 37 16.73 4.21 2.26
N ARG A 38 17.67 5.06 1.85
CA ARG A 38 18.92 4.62 1.22
C ARG A 38 19.93 4.08 2.23
N HIS A 39 19.68 4.30 3.52
CA HIS A 39 20.59 3.93 4.61
C HIS A 39 20.07 2.82 5.53
N SER A 40 18.82 2.36 5.37
CA SER A 40 18.31 1.26 6.19
C SER A 40 18.83 -0.07 5.65
N SER A 41 19.88 -0.59 6.29
CA SER A 41 20.27 -2.01 6.25
C SER A 41 19.25 -2.93 6.93
N THR A 42 18.15 -2.37 7.44
CA THR A 42 17.04 -3.10 8.05
C THR A 42 16.32 -3.91 6.97
N SER A 43 16.11 -5.18 7.27
CA SER A 43 15.43 -6.16 6.43
C SER A 43 14.16 -5.61 5.77
N LYS A 44 13.87 -6.07 4.53
CA LYS A 44 12.67 -5.78 3.70
C LYS A 44 11.31 -5.99 4.40
N GLU A 45 11.30 -6.37 5.67
CA GLU A 45 10.14 -6.80 6.42
C GLU A 45 9.41 -5.63 7.10
N GLU A 46 10.07 -4.47 7.29
CA GLU A 46 9.49 -3.31 7.99
C GLU A 46 9.37 -2.05 7.12
N GLU A 47 9.01 -2.19 5.83
CA GLU A 47 8.68 -1.02 5.01
C GLU A 47 7.42 -0.32 5.53
N VAL A 48 7.61 0.82 6.20
CA VAL A 48 6.55 1.67 6.73
C VAL A 48 5.70 2.21 5.59
N VAL A 49 4.40 1.90 5.61
CA VAL A 49 3.40 2.43 4.66
C VAL A 49 2.97 3.82 5.11
N TYR A 50 3.25 4.83 4.29
CA TYR A 50 2.91 6.22 4.56
C TYR A 50 1.55 6.64 4.00
N LEU A 51 1.15 6.05 2.87
CA LEU A 51 -0.17 6.22 2.30
C LEU A 51 -0.66 4.88 1.78
N GLN A 52 -1.92 4.59 2.02
CA GLN A 52 -2.59 3.44 1.46
C GLN A 52 -3.89 3.90 0.81
N PHE A 53 -4.07 3.54 -0.45
CA PHE A 53 -5.26 3.86 -1.21
C PHE A 53 -5.81 2.60 -1.86
N GLY A 54 -7.13 2.44 -1.85
CA GLY A 54 -7.74 1.39 -2.65
C GLY A 54 -9.26 1.32 -2.57
N ARG A 55 -9.81 0.48 -3.44
CA ARG A 55 -11.24 0.40 -3.73
C ARG A 55 -12.00 -0.42 -2.69
N ILE A 56 -13.13 0.11 -2.25
CA ILE A 56 -14.07 -0.60 -1.36
C ILE A 56 -15.41 -0.88 -2.05
N ASN A 57 -15.81 -0.06 -3.03
CA ASN A 57 -17.03 -0.24 -3.81
C ASN A 57 -16.87 0.30 -5.24
N LYS A 58 -17.93 0.30 -6.06
CA LYS A 58 -17.87 0.75 -7.47
C LYS A 58 -17.22 2.13 -7.60
N ASP A 59 -17.68 3.09 -6.81
CA ASP A 59 -17.23 4.48 -6.90
C ASP A 59 -16.67 5.01 -5.56
N GLU A 60 -16.29 4.10 -4.66
CA GLU A 60 -15.81 4.42 -3.31
C GLU A 60 -14.42 3.84 -3.06
N PHE A 61 -13.57 4.66 -2.44
CA PHE A 61 -12.19 4.34 -2.11
C PHE A 61 -11.89 4.76 -0.68
N THR A 62 -11.00 4.03 -0.03
CA THR A 62 -10.39 4.43 1.23
C THR A 62 -9.02 5.03 0.99
N MET A 63 -8.65 6.02 1.79
CA MET A 63 -7.33 6.63 1.78
C MET A 63 -6.86 6.84 3.23
N ASP A 64 -5.87 6.07 3.63
CA ASP A 64 -5.22 6.21 4.93
C ASP A 64 -3.84 6.86 4.69
N TYR A 65 -3.56 7.99 5.32
CA TYR A 65 -2.26 8.65 5.26
C TYR A 65 -1.72 8.93 6.66
N ARG A 66 -0.41 9.06 6.79
CA ARG A 66 0.25 9.43 8.04
C ARG A 66 1.31 10.49 7.80
N TYR A 67 1.72 11.15 8.88
CA TYR A 67 2.83 12.09 8.87
C TYR A 67 4.06 11.50 8.14
N PRO A 68 4.74 12.28 7.28
CA PRO A 68 4.58 13.72 7.05
C PRO A 68 3.55 14.09 5.97
N LEU A 69 2.70 13.16 5.54
CA LEU A 69 1.69 13.47 4.53
C LEU A 69 0.53 14.27 5.13
N SER A 70 -0.05 15.14 4.30
CA SER A 70 -1.28 15.89 4.58
C SER A 70 -2.37 15.47 3.60
N ALA A 71 -3.62 15.83 3.89
CA ALA A 71 -4.76 15.48 3.05
C ALA A 71 -4.70 16.03 1.61
N LEU A 72 -3.93 17.10 1.34
CA LEU A 72 -3.98 17.84 0.09
C LEU A 72 -2.90 17.47 -0.94
N GLN A 73 -1.75 16.93 -0.51
CA GLN A 73 -0.57 16.69 -1.36
C GLN A 73 -0.82 15.77 -2.55
#